data_AF-A0A7Y6AHI9-F1
#
_entry.id   AF-A0A7Y6AHI9-F1
#
_cell.length_a   1.000
_cell.length_b   1.000
_cell.length_c   1.000
_cell.angle_alpha   90.00
_cell.angle_beta   90.00
_cell.angle_gamma   90.00
#
_symmetry.space_group_name_H-M   'P 1'
#
loop_
_entity.id
_entity.type
_entity.pdbx_description
1 polymer ?
#
loop_
_entity_poly.entity_id
_entity_poly.type
_entity_poly.pdbx_seq_one_letter_code
_entity_poly.pdbx_strand_id
1 'polypeptide(L)'
;LTEVVVIMQRSVAQPDPLTYSRADAEFHGLLLQVAGNRMLEHLAGIVASALQVSGGHTAGCEHLSDASVALHSKLVDAVAAGDGEGAETAMRSLLAVHPEVERLFPAPREG
;
A
#
# COMPACT_ATOMS: atom_id res chain seq x y z
N LEU A 1 -2.99 9.54 8.88
CA LEU A 1 -3.57 8.28 8.37
C LEU A 1 -5.00 8.47 7.87
N THR A 2 -5.96 8.87 8.70
CA THR A 2 -7.38 9.06 8.30
C THR A 2 -7.59 10.00 7.10
N GLU A 3 -6.92 11.16 7.09
CA GLU A 3 -6.99 12.12 5.96
C GLU A 3 -6.64 11.47 4.61
N VAL A 4 -5.61 10.63 4.58
CA VAL A 4 -5.14 9.97 3.36
C VAL A 4 -6.13 8.93 2.87
N VAL A 5 -6.79 8.20 3.78
CA VAL A 5 -7.87 7.26 3.44
C VAL A 5 -9.09 7.99 2.85
N VAL A 6 -9.41 9.20 3.32
CA VAL A 6 -10.46 10.04 2.74
C VAL A 6 -10.13 10.45 1.30
N ILE A 7 -8.85 10.72 1.00
CA ILE A 7 -8.40 10.99 -0.36
C ILE A 7 -8.61 9.75 -1.25
N MET A 8 -8.21 8.56 -0.79
CA MET A 8 -8.45 7.30 -1.51
C MET A 8 -9.94 7.06 -1.79
N GLN A 9 -10.81 7.26 -0.80
CA GLN A 9 -12.27 7.16 -0.95
C GLN A 9 -12.79 8.06 -2.06
N ARG A 10 -12.33 9.31 -2.10
CA ARG A 10 -12.72 10.27 -3.15
C ARG A 10 -12.20 9.85 -4.51
N SER A 11 -10.97 9.34 -4.60
CA SER A 11 -10.39 8.83 -5.84
C SER A 11 -11.05 7.56 -6.36
N VAL A 12 -11.71 6.77 -5.51
CA VAL A 12 -12.58 5.67 -5.95
C VAL A 12 -13.93 6.19 -6.43
N ALA A 13 -14.56 7.10 -5.67
CA ALA A 13 -15.85 7.69 -6.03
C ALA A 13 -15.81 8.51 -7.32
N GLN A 14 -14.68 9.19 -7.58
CA GLN A 14 -14.35 9.85 -8.83
C GLN A 14 -13.05 9.23 -9.35
N PRO A 15 -13.13 8.24 -10.26
CA PRO A 15 -11.99 7.41 -10.66
C PRO A 15 -10.76 8.24 -11.05
N ASP A 16 -9.80 8.32 -10.13
CA ASP A 16 -8.52 8.99 -10.30
C ASP A 16 -7.38 8.09 -9.80
N PRO A 17 -6.88 7.18 -10.68
CA PRO A 17 -5.85 6.20 -10.33
C PRO A 17 -4.53 6.82 -9.86
N LEU A 18 -4.17 7.99 -10.40
CA LEU A 18 -2.92 8.67 -10.05
C LEU A 18 -2.99 9.25 -8.64
N THR A 19 -4.11 9.89 -8.29
CA THR A 19 -4.31 10.40 -6.93
C THR A 19 -4.44 9.26 -5.93
N TYR A 20 -5.12 8.17 -6.30
CA TYR A 20 -5.20 6.96 -5.48
C TYR A 20 -3.81 6.37 -5.17
N SER A 21 -2.99 6.13 -6.21
CA SER A 21 -1.64 5.56 -6.06
C SER A 21 -0.73 6.43 -5.19
N ARG A 22 -0.81 7.77 -5.33
CA ARG A 22 -0.07 8.70 -4.47
C ARG A 22 -0.52 8.64 -3.02
N ALA A 23 -1.83 8.61 -2.78
CA ALA A 23 -2.38 8.49 -1.44
C ALA A 23 -2.00 7.14 -0.80
N ASP A 24 -2.02 6.04 -1.56
CA ASP A 24 -1.57 4.71 -1.12
C ASP A 24 -0.12 4.70 -0.67
N ALA A 25 0.80 5.22 -1.49
CA ALA A 25 2.20 5.34 -1.12
C ALA A 25 2.41 6.23 0.13
N GLU A 26 1.70 7.35 0.22
CA GLU A 26 1.76 8.25 1.39
C GLU A 26 1.27 7.55 2.66
N PHE A 27 0.16 6.82 2.57
CA PHE A 27 -0.42 6.10 3.69
C PHE A 27 0.56 5.07 4.26
N HIS A 28 1.18 4.26 3.40
CA HIS A 28 2.18 3.28 3.82
C HIS A 28 3.39 3.94 4.48
N GLY A 29 3.87 5.06 3.93
CA GLY A 29 4.95 5.85 4.53
C GLY A 29 4.62 6.33 5.94
N LEU A 30 3.41 6.87 6.15
CA LEU A 30 2.94 7.31 7.47
C LEU A 30 2.78 6.13 8.44
N LEU A 31 2.27 4.99 7.97
CA LEU A 31 2.10 3.79 8.80
C LEU A 31 3.43 3.30 9.36
N LEU A 32 4.48 3.30 8.54
CA LEU A 32 5.83 2.89 8.94
C LEU A 32 6.46 3.84 9.96
N GLN A 33 6.19 5.15 9.85
CA GLN A 33 6.58 6.13 10.86
C GLN A 33 5.85 5.90 12.19
N VAL A 34 4.56 5.57 12.14
CA VAL A 34 3.77 5.27 13.35
C VAL A 34 4.27 4.00 14.05
N ALA A 35 4.80 3.02 13.31
CA ALA A 35 5.41 1.82 13.90
C ALA A 35 6.67 2.13 14.74
N GLY A 36 7.27 3.33 14.63
CA GLY A 36 8.36 3.81 15.49
C GLY A 36 9.67 3.03 15.35
N ASN A 37 9.80 2.19 14.33
CA ASN A 37 10.99 1.40 14.07
C ASN A 37 11.85 2.10 13.02
N ARG A 38 12.85 2.87 13.48
CA ARG A 38 13.78 3.63 12.64
C ARG A 38 14.48 2.80 11.56
N MET A 39 14.64 1.50 11.75
CA MET A 39 15.20 0.61 10.73
C MET A 39 14.20 0.35 9.59
N LEU A 40 12.92 0.13 9.91
CA LEU A 40 11.86 -0.06 8.91
C LEU A 40 11.57 1.23 8.14
N GLU A 41 11.62 2.39 8.80
CA GLU A 41 11.51 3.70 8.13
C GLU A 41 12.59 3.90 7.06
N HIS A 42 13.85 3.56 7.39
CA HIS A 42 14.97 3.69 6.46
C HIS A 42 14.83 2.75 5.25
N LEU A 43 14.45 1.49 5.49
CA LEU A 43 14.23 0.50 4.44
C LEU A 43 13.05 0.90 3.54
N ALA A 44 11.98 1.42 4.12
CA ALA A 44 10.83 1.89 3.35
C ALA A 44 11.17 3.07 2.44
N GLY A 45 11.98 4.02 2.89
CA GLY A 45 12.46 5.11 2.05
C GLY A 45 13.27 4.62 0.85
N ILE A 46 14.11 3.60 1.06
CA ILE A 46 14.91 2.96 -0.01
C ILE A 46 13.99 2.23 -1.00
N VAL A 47 13.03 1.43 -0.51
CA VAL A 47 12.06 0.70 -1.35
C VAL A 47 11.19 1.67 -2.14
N ALA A 48 10.66 2.72 -1.51
CA ALA A 48 9.86 3.74 -2.17
C ALA A 48 10.64 4.45 -3.29
N SER A 49 11.91 4.80 -3.03
CA SER A 49 12.79 5.43 -4.03
C SER A 49 13.10 4.47 -5.19
N ALA A 50 13.36 3.20 -4.89
CA ALA A 50 13.61 2.17 -5.92
C ALA A 50 12.38 1.92 -6.79
N LEU A 51 11.18 1.88 -6.20
CA LEU A 51 9.92 1.72 -6.92
C LEU A 51 9.65 2.90 -7.86
N GLN A 52 9.87 4.14 -7.40
CA GLN A 52 9.76 5.34 -8.22
C GLN A 52 10.72 5.33 -9.43
N VAL A 53 11.98 4.92 -9.24
CA VAL A 53 12.99 4.89 -10.31
C VAL A 53 12.75 3.76 -11.31
N SER A 54 12.20 2.63 -10.86
CA SER A 54 11.94 1.46 -11.72
C SER A 54 10.80 1.69 -12.72
N GLY A 55 10.20 2.89 -12.75
CA GLY A 55 8.95 3.15 -13.48
C GLY A 55 7.77 2.39 -12.88
N GLY A 56 7.98 1.75 -11.72
CA GLY A 56 6.97 1.09 -10.93
C GLY A 56 6.09 2.15 -10.30
N HIS A 57 5.17 2.68 -11.11
CA HIS A 57 3.86 3.03 -10.57
C HIS A 57 3.36 1.73 -9.96
N THR A 58 3.58 1.61 -8.64
CA THR A 58 2.93 0.71 -7.70
C THR A 58 2.40 -0.59 -8.29
N ALA A 59 3.30 -1.45 -8.81
CA ALA A 59 2.99 -2.85 -9.02
C ALA A 59 2.76 -3.52 -7.66
N GLY A 60 1.59 -3.34 -7.05
CA GLY A 60 1.29 -3.97 -5.77
C GLY A 60 0.13 -3.44 -4.91
N CYS A 61 -0.51 -2.32 -5.24
CA CYS A 61 -1.75 -1.87 -4.56
C CYS A 61 -2.76 -1.18 -5.51
N GLU A 62 -2.51 -1.23 -6.82
CA GLU A 62 -3.18 -0.40 -7.84
C GLU A 62 -4.56 -0.93 -8.25
N HIS A 63 -5.33 -1.51 -7.33
CA HIS A 63 -6.75 -1.78 -7.57
C HIS A 63 -7.57 -0.70 -6.88
N LEU A 64 -7.83 0.36 -7.63
CA LEU A 64 -8.78 1.41 -7.27
C LEU A 64 -10.15 0.75 -7.03
N SER A 65 -10.44 0.48 -5.76
CA SER A 65 -11.59 -0.33 -5.37
C SER A 65 -12.04 0.02 -3.96
N ASP A 66 -13.36 -0.03 -3.74
CA ASP A 66 -13.94 0.16 -2.42
C ASP A 66 -13.44 -0.87 -1.40
N ALA A 67 -13.12 -2.09 -1.85
CA ALA A 67 -12.57 -3.15 -1.01
C ALA A 67 -11.19 -2.79 -0.45
N SER A 68 -10.29 -2.24 -1.28
CA SER A 68 -8.97 -1.80 -0.83
C SER A 68 -9.07 -0.63 0.16
N VAL A 69 -9.96 0.33 -0.13
CA VAL A 69 -10.23 1.46 0.77
C VAL A 69 -10.82 1.03 2.12
N ALA A 70 -11.69 0.02 2.12
CA ALA A 70 -12.24 -0.54 3.36
C ALA A 70 -11.16 -1.21 4.21
N LEU A 71 -10.20 -1.90 3.59
CA LEU A 71 -9.06 -2.50 4.31
C LEU A 71 -8.12 -1.42 4.88
N HIS A 72 -7.85 -0.36 4.13
CA HIS A 72 -7.11 0.82 4.61
C HIS A 72 -7.80 1.47 5.82
N SER A 73 -9.13 1.61 5.78
CA SER A 73 -9.91 2.16 6.90
C SER A 73 -9.77 1.29 8.16
N LYS A 74 -9.92 -0.04 8.01
CA LYS A 74 -9.72 -0.99 9.11
C LYS A 74 -8.32 -0.92 9.71
N LEU A 75 -7.31 -0.70 8.88
CA LEU A 75 -5.94 -0.55 9.35
C LEU A 75 -5.77 0.71 10.22
N VAL A 76 -6.39 1.82 9.83
CA VAL A 76 -6.40 3.04 10.66
C VAL A 76 -7.05 2.78 12.01
N ASP A 77 -8.20 2.10 12.02
CA ASP A 77 -8.92 1.79 13.25
C ASP A 77 -8.09 0.89 14.17
N ALA A 78 -7.45 -0.16 13.63
CA ALA A 78 -6.59 -1.06 14.39
C ALA A 78 -5.37 -0.34 14.98
N VAL A 79 -4.71 0.50 14.19
CA VAL A 79 -3.57 1.31 14.65
C VAL A 79 -4.01 2.29 15.75
N ALA A 80 -5.15 2.95 15.60
CA ALA A 80 -5.69 3.87 16.60
C ALA A 80 -6.05 3.15 17.92
N ALA A 81 -6.50 1.90 17.83
CA ALA A 81 -6.79 1.03 18.97
C ALA A 81 -5.55 0.37 19.61
N GLY A 82 -4.38 0.47 18.96
CA GLY A 82 -3.17 -0.27 19.37
C GLY A 82 -3.26 -1.78 19.11
N ASP A 83 -4.17 -2.21 18.25
CA ASP A 83 -4.40 -3.61 17.88
C ASP A 83 -3.43 -4.03 16.76
N GLY A 84 -2.28 -4.56 17.16
CA GLY A 84 -1.26 -5.03 16.22
C GLY A 84 -1.70 -6.22 15.37
N GLU A 85 -2.52 -7.12 15.92
CA GLU A 85 -2.99 -8.32 15.22
C GLU A 85 -4.03 -7.96 14.15
N GLY A 86 -4.96 -7.06 14.48
CA GLY A 86 -5.92 -6.49 13.54
C GLY A 86 -5.21 -5.72 12.42
N ALA A 87 -4.15 -4.98 12.75
CA ALA A 87 -3.35 -4.27 11.76
C ALA A 87 -2.61 -5.21 10.80
N GLU A 88 -1.99 -6.27 11.34
CA GLU A 88 -1.33 -7.29 10.52
C GLU A 88 -2.33 -7.99 9.57
N THR A 89 -3.50 -8.36 10.09
CA THR A 89 -4.53 -9.06 9.32
C THR A 89 -5.04 -8.20 8.16
N ALA A 90 -5.28 -6.91 8.40
CA ALA A 90 -5.68 -5.96 7.36
C ALA A 90 -4.59 -5.81 6.28
N MET A 91 -3.32 -5.69 6.68
CA MET A 91 -2.18 -5.59 5.75
C MET A 91 -2.02 -6.86 4.90
N ARG A 92 -2.10 -8.04 5.50
CA ARG A 92 -2.05 -9.31 4.76
C ARG A 92 -3.18 -9.43 3.75
N SER A 93 -4.37 -8.92 4.11
CA SER A 93 -5.51 -8.91 3.21
C SER A 93 -5.30 -7.97 2.02
N LEU A 94 -4.71 -6.79 2.23
CA LEU A 94 -4.33 -5.87 1.14
C LEU A 94 -3.38 -6.54 0.16
N LEU A 95 -2.37 -7.25 0.68
CA LEU A 95 -1.40 -7.98 -0.15
C LEU A 95 -2.02 -9.19 -0.87
N ALA A 96 -3.01 -9.86 -0.26
CA ALA A 96 -3.67 -11.03 -0.84
C ALA A 96 -4.68 -10.69 -1.96
N VAL A 97 -5.12 -9.44 -2.05
CA VAL A 97 -5.92 -8.94 -3.19
C VAL A 97 -5.08 -8.92 -4.49
N HIS A 98 -3.79 -9.27 -4.44
CA HIS A 98 -2.89 -9.41 -5.59
C HIS A 98 -2.68 -10.86 -6.07
N PRO A 99 -3.34 -11.29 -7.16
CA PRO A 99 -2.97 -12.51 -7.87
C PRO A 99 -1.90 -12.31 -9.00
N GLU A 100 -1.30 -11.13 -9.19
CA GLU A 100 -0.50 -10.85 -10.42
C GLU A 100 0.94 -10.32 -10.24
N VAL A 101 1.59 -10.47 -9.09
CA VAL A 101 3.05 -10.22 -9.02
C VAL A 101 3.88 -11.39 -9.58
N GLU A 102 3.29 -12.59 -9.70
CA GLU A 102 4.00 -13.81 -10.12
C GLU A 102 4.39 -13.86 -11.62
N ARG A 103 3.82 -13.01 -12.50
CA ARG A 103 4.01 -13.14 -13.98
C ARG A 103 5.11 -12.28 -14.60
N LEU A 104 5.80 -11.43 -13.83
CA LEU A 104 6.80 -10.51 -14.37
C LEU A 104 8.22 -11.12 -14.52
N PHE A 105 8.42 -12.36 -14.11
CA PHE A 105 9.65 -13.11 -14.38
C PHE A 105 9.41 -14.19 -15.44
N PRO A 106 9.60 -13.91 -16.74
CA PRO A 106 9.71 -14.98 -17.72
C PRO A 106 10.94 -15.82 -17.36
N ALA A 107 10.77 -17.14 -17.31
CA ALA A 107 11.86 -18.09 -17.10
C ALA A 107 13.05 -17.76 -18.03
N PRO A 108 14.30 -17.88 -17.56
CA PRO A 108 15.45 -17.61 -18.40
C PRO A 108 15.36 -18.49 -19.64
N ARG A 109 15.39 -17.86 -20.82
CA ARG A 109 15.47 -18.58 -22.08
C ARG A 109 16.88 -19.17 -22.14
N GLU A 110 17.00 -20.45 -21.83
CA GLU A 110 18.21 -21.21 -22.07
C GLU A 110 18.48 -21.19 -23.59
N GLY A 111 19.61 -20.61 -23.97
CA GLY A 111 20.12 -20.55 -25.34
C GLY A 111 21.54 -21.07 -25.38
#